data_AF-M2R2P7-F1
#
_entry.id   AF-M2R2P7-F1
#
_cell.length_a   1.000
_cell.length_b   1.000
_cell.length_c   1.000
_cell.angle_alpha   90.00
_cell.angle_beta   90.00
_cell.angle_gamma   90.00
#
_symmetry.space_group_name_H-M   'P 1'
#
loop_
_entity.id
_entity.type
_entity.pdbx_description
1 polymer ?
#
loop_
_entity_poly.entity_id
_entity_poly.type
_entity_poly.pdbx_seq_one_letter_code
_entity_poly.pdbx_strand_id
1 'polypeptide(L)'
;MAILGTALNGIGVLLLTHAVYSTHEHTATFTNTPLPLDITLELLTSVLLLSLGIVISFAPLKPIHYAQWAGQMSRKGQQSEGRYTREGEEVLSEGDPYAFLGLDAGIGGNSEGRRGFWDVKGKRKEFESWMRQGGK
;
A
#
# COMPACT_ATOMS: atom_id res chain seq x y z
N MET A 1 -16.47 -6.44 6.10
CA MET A 1 -16.29 -4.99 5.87
C MET A 1 -16.23 -4.65 4.39
N ALA A 2 -15.47 -5.37 3.55
CA ALA A 2 -15.35 -5.06 2.11
C ALA A 2 -16.70 -5.01 1.37
N ILE A 3 -17.56 -6.04 1.49
CA ILE A 3 -18.85 -6.08 0.78
C ILE A 3 -19.78 -4.91 1.18
N LEU A 4 -19.82 -4.58 2.47
CA LEU A 4 -20.63 -3.46 2.97
C LEU A 4 -20.09 -2.12 2.46
N GLY A 5 -18.78 -1.91 2.52
CA GLY A 5 -18.13 -0.70 1.99
C GLY A 5 -18.36 -0.56 0.48
N THR A 6 -18.20 -1.65 -0.28
CA THR A 6 -18.46 -1.66 -1.73
C THR A 6 -19.93 -1.37 -2.05
N ALA A 7 -20.88 -1.95 -1.30
CA ALA A 7 -22.30 -1.68 -1.48
C ALA A 7 -22.66 -0.22 -1.17
N LEU A 8 -22.15 0.32 -0.05
CA LEU A 8 -22.32 1.74 0.32
C LEU A 8 -21.74 2.68 -0.74
N ASN A 9 -20.56 2.37 -1.26
CA ASN A 9 -19.95 3.15 -2.34
C ASN A 9 -20.77 3.08 -3.63
N GLY A 10 -21.26 1.89 -4.01
CA GLY A 10 -22.11 1.73 -5.19
C GLY A 10 -23.40 2.53 -5.09
N ILE A 11 -24.10 2.41 -3.96
CA ILE A 11 -25.33 3.17 -3.69
C ILE A 11 -25.04 4.68 -3.62
N GLY A 12 -23.96 5.08 -2.93
CA GLY A 12 -23.55 6.47 -2.80
C GLY A 12 -23.24 7.12 -4.14
N VAL A 13 -22.49 6.44 -5.02
CA VAL A 13 -22.20 6.93 -6.38
C VAL A 13 -23.46 7.05 -7.22
N LEU A 14 -24.36 6.07 -7.15
CA LEU A 14 -25.63 6.10 -7.88
C LEU A 14 -26.48 7.30 -7.45
N LEU A 15 -26.68 7.47 -6.14
CA LEU A 15 -27.46 8.59 -5.59
C LEU A 15 -26.80 9.94 -5.89
N LEU A 16 -25.48 10.04 -5.82
CA LEU A 16 -24.76 11.28 -6.14
C LEU A 16 -24.93 11.64 -7.62
N THR A 17 -24.84 10.65 -8.51
CA THR A 17 -25.04 10.85 -9.95
C THR A 17 -26.47 11.30 -10.23
N HIS A 18 -27.45 10.70 -9.55
CA HIS A 18 -28.85 11.10 -9.64
C HIS A 18 -29.05 12.55 -9.17
N ALA A 19 -28.56 12.92 -7.99
CA ALA A 19 -28.72 14.27 -7.45
C ALA A 19 -28.04 15.34 -8.31
N VAL A 20 -26.87 15.04 -8.88
CA VAL A 20 -26.17 15.93 -9.83
C VAL A 20 -26.98 16.08 -11.12
N TYR A 21 -27.53 15.00 -11.65
CA TYR A 21 -28.39 15.06 -12.83
C TYR A 21 -29.68 15.84 -12.55
N SER A 22 -30.35 15.61 -11.42
CA SER A 22 -31.53 16.39 -10.99
C SER A 22 -31.22 17.87 -10.85
N THR A 23 -30.03 18.22 -10.34
CA THR A 23 -29.56 19.61 -10.27
C THR A 23 -29.37 20.21 -11.67
N HIS A 24 -28.81 19.44 -12.61
CA HIS A 24 -28.65 19.86 -14.00
C HIS A 24 -30.01 20.14 -14.65
N GLU A 25 -30.96 19.21 -14.57
CA GLU A 25 -32.31 19.38 -15.13
C GLU A 25 -33.06 20.56 -14.50
N HIS A 26 -32.94 20.73 -13.18
CA HIS A 26 -33.56 21.84 -12.47
C HIS A 26 -32.96 23.18 -12.90
N THR A 27 -31.63 23.28 -13.00
CA THR A 27 -30.96 24.54 -13.39
C THR A 27 -31.20 24.88 -14.86
N ALA A 28 -31.29 23.87 -15.73
CA ALA A 28 -31.61 24.05 -17.15
C ALA A 28 -33.05 24.55 -17.36
N THR A 29 -34.00 24.05 -16.56
CA THR A 29 -35.42 24.42 -16.67
C THR A 29 -35.75 25.70 -15.91
N PHE A 30 -35.13 25.90 -14.75
CA PHE A 30 -35.40 27.02 -13.84
C PHE A 30 -34.09 27.73 -13.47
N THR A 31 -33.74 28.72 -14.27
CA THR A 31 -32.44 29.43 -14.18
C THR A 31 -32.30 30.38 -12.98
N ASN A 32 -33.42 30.85 -12.42
CA ASN A 32 -33.45 31.86 -11.35
C ASN A 32 -34.14 31.38 -10.06
N THR A 33 -34.48 30.09 -9.97
CA THR A 33 -35.07 29.53 -8.75
C THR A 33 -33.99 28.89 -7.89
N PRO A 34 -34.05 29.04 -6.56
CA PRO A 34 -33.16 28.31 -5.67
C PRO A 34 -33.37 26.80 -5.80
N LEU A 35 -32.35 26.01 -5.48
CA LEU A 35 -32.47 24.56 -5.54
C LEU A 35 -33.53 24.04 -4.56
N PRO A 36 -34.39 23.11 -5.00
CA PRO A 36 -35.34 22.43 -4.13
C PRO A 36 -34.62 21.70 -2.99
N LEU A 37 -35.24 21.73 -1.81
CA LEU A 37 -34.70 21.11 -0.61
C LEU A 37 -34.46 19.60 -0.79
N ASP A 38 -35.31 18.91 -1.54
CA ASP A 38 -35.20 17.48 -1.81
C ASP A 38 -33.85 17.12 -2.47
N ILE A 39 -33.50 17.82 -3.56
CA ILE A 39 -32.23 17.64 -4.28
C ILE A 39 -31.03 17.91 -3.35
N THR A 40 -31.13 18.94 -2.49
CA THR A 40 -30.05 19.23 -1.54
C THR A 40 -29.88 18.14 -0.49
N LEU A 41 -30.97 17.55 0.01
CA LEU A 41 -30.92 16.44 0.97
C LEU A 41 -30.39 15.16 0.34
N GLU A 42 -30.79 14.85 -0.90
CA GLU A 42 -30.26 13.71 -1.65
C GLU A 42 -28.74 13.86 -1.86
N LEU A 43 -28.28 15.06 -2.24
CA LEU A 43 -26.87 15.35 -2.43
C LEU A 43 -26.09 15.18 -1.12
N LEU A 44 -26.55 15.79 -0.02
CA LEU A 44 -25.90 15.65 1.30
C LEU A 44 -25.86 14.20 1.77
N THR A 45 -26.96 13.46 1.59
CA THR A 45 -27.06 12.05 1.98
C THR A 45 -26.14 11.17 1.13
N SER A 46 -26.06 11.42 -0.18
CA SER A 46 -25.17 10.69 -1.08
C SER A 46 -23.69 10.90 -0.75
N VAL A 47 -23.29 12.14 -0.44
CA VAL A 47 -21.92 12.48 -0.02
C VAL A 47 -21.58 11.80 1.32
N LEU A 48 -22.53 11.80 2.27
CA LEU A 48 -22.36 11.12 3.55
C LEU A 48 -22.20 9.60 3.37
N LEU A 49 -23.05 8.96 2.55
CA LEU A 49 -22.96 7.53 2.29
C LEU A 49 -21.67 7.15 1.57
N LEU A 50 -21.25 7.94 0.58
CA LEU A 50 -20.03 7.71 -0.18
C LEU A 50 -18.78 7.85 0.72
N SER A 51 -18.70 8.92 1.51
CA SER A 51 -17.59 9.09 2.45
C SER A 51 -17.53 7.97 3.49
N LEU A 52 -18.67 7.55 4.04
CA LEU A 52 -18.75 6.42 4.97
C LEU A 52 -18.33 5.10 4.31
N GLY A 53 -18.81 4.84 3.09
CA GLY A 53 -18.46 3.64 2.34
C GLY A 53 -16.95 3.55 2.05
N ILE A 54 -16.31 4.67 1.70
CA ILE A 54 -14.86 4.75 1.48
C ILE A 54 -14.10 4.39 2.76
N VAL A 55 -14.48 4.98 3.89
CA VAL A 55 -13.83 4.72 5.18
C VAL A 55 -13.98 3.26 5.62
N ILE A 56 -15.17 2.67 5.48
CA ILE A 56 -15.42 1.27 5.84
C ILE A 56 -14.70 0.30 4.89
N SER A 57 -14.47 0.70 3.63
CA SER A 57 -13.79 -0.12 2.64
C SER A 57 -12.27 -0.14 2.80
N PHE A 58 -11.70 0.66 3.72
CA PHE A 58 -10.26 0.68 3.95
C PHE A 58 -9.76 -0.64 4.55
N ALA A 59 -8.57 -1.08 4.13
CA ALA A 59 -7.93 -2.28 4.66
C ALA A 59 -7.52 -2.05 6.13
N PRO A 60 -7.57 -3.08 7.00
CA PRO A 60 -7.09 -2.92 8.37
C PRO A 60 -5.64 -2.47 8.36
N LEU A 61 -5.31 -1.50 9.22
CA LEU A 61 -3.94 -1.03 9.39
C LEU A 61 -3.07 -2.20 9.85
N LYS A 62 -1.93 -2.42 9.16
CA LYS A 62 -0.94 -3.40 9.61
C LYS A 62 -0.43 -2.95 10.99
N PRO A 63 -0.36 -3.84 12.00
CA PRO A 63 0.06 -3.44 13.33
C PRO A 63 1.52 -2.98 13.32
N ILE A 64 1.82 -1.94 14.10
CA ILE A 64 3.16 -1.35 14.24
C ILE A 64 3.99 -2.24 15.17
N HIS A 65 4.46 -3.38 14.66
CA HIS A 65 5.35 -4.30 15.39
C HIS A 65 6.69 -4.47 14.68
N TYR A 66 7.32 -3.36 14.29
CA TYR A 66 8.56 -3.35 13.51
C TYR A 66 9.67 -4.21 14.13
N ALA A 67 9.89 -4.16 15.45
CA ALA A 67 10.94 -4.95 16.10
C ALA A 67 10.68 -6.47 16.05
N GLN A 68 9.42 -6.89 16.22
CA GLN A 68 9.05 -8.31 16.15
C GLN A 68 9.06 -8.79 14.69
N TRP A 69 8.59 -7.96 13.76
CA TRP A 69 8.54 -8.28 12.33
C TRP A 69 9.95 -8.37 11.74
N ALA A 70 10.83 -7.41 12.04
CA ALA A 70 12.25 -7.47 11.68
C ALA A 70 12.95 -8.69 12.30
N GLY A 71 12.70 -8.98 13.58
CA GLY A 71 13.25 -10.17 14.23
C GLY A 71 12.76 -11.50 13.61
N GLN A 72 11.52 -11.55 13.15
CA GLN A 72 10.98 -12.72 12.44
C GLN A 72 11.55 -12.84 11.02
N MET A 73 11.73 -11.74 10.29
CA MET A 73 12.35 -11.74 8.96
C MET A 73 13.82 -12.13 9.00
N SER A 74 14.61 -11.64 9.95
CA SER A 74 16.01 -12.07 10.11
C SER A 74 16.11 -13.58 10.41
N ARG A 75 15.19 -14.12 11.23
CA ARG A 75 15.17 -15.57 11.54
C ARG A 75 14.66 -16.47 10.41
N LYS A 76 13.64 -16.02 9.66
CA LYS A 76 12.94 -16.86 8.67
C LYS A 76 13.33 -16.57 7.21
N GLY A 77 14.10 -15.52 6.98
CA GLY A 77 14.39 -14.98 5.65
C GLY A 77 13.18 -14.24 5.05
N GLN A 78 13.42 -13.52 3.95
CA GLN A 78 12.37 -12.86 3.18
C GLN A 78 11.46 -13.93 2.57
N GLN A 79 10.24 -14.05 3.08
CA GLN A 79 9.26 -14.99 2.54
C GLN A 79 8.41 -14.31 1.48
N SER A 80 8.07 -15.08 0.46
CA SER A 80 7.03 -14.74 -0.50
C SER A 80 5.70 -14.58 0.24
N GLU A 81 5.02 -13.44 0.03
CA GLU A 81 3.63 -13.28 0.51
C GLU A 81 2.62 -14.05 -0.38
N GLY A 82 3.09 -14.88 -1.33
CA GLY A 82 2.23 -15.66 -2.24
C GLY A 82 1.40 -14.80 -3.18
N ARG A 83 1.73 -13.51 -3.30
CA ARG A 83 1.03 -12.54 -4.12
C ARG A 83 1.90 -12.25 -5.34
N TYR A 84 1.37 -12.52 -6.52
CA TYR A 84 2.08 -12.24 -7.77
C TYR A 84 1.61 -10.90 -8.32
N THR A 85 2.55 -10.10 -8.83
CA THR A 85 2.22 -8.91 -9.60
C THR A 85 1.53 -9.33 -10.90
N ARG A 86 0.88 -8.37 -11.57
CA ARG A 86 0.24 -8.62 -12.88
C ARG A 86 1.26 -9.05 -13.95
N GLU A 87 2.55 -8.83 -13.68
CA GLU A 87 3.68 -9.19 -14.55
C GLU A 87 4.31 -10.55 -14.19
N GLY A 88 3.73 -11.28 -13.24
CA GLY A 88 4.17 -12.62 -12.86
C GLY A 88 5.37 -12.64 -11.90
N GLU A 89 5.86 -11.47 -11.48
CA GLU A 89 6.87 -11.39 -10.43
C GLU A 89 6.24 -11.66 -9.06
N GLU A 90 6.94 -12.41 -8.24
CA GLU A 90 6.53 -12.66 -6.86
C GLU A 90 6.73 -11.38 -6.04
N VAL A 91 5.66 -10.87 -5.44
CA VAL A 91 5.76 -9.77 -4.48
C VAL A 91 6.42 -10.34 -3.24
N LEU A 92 7.73 -10.14 -3.17
CA LEU A 92 8.49 -10.46 -1.99
C LEU A 92 8.04 -9.56 -0.84
N SER A 93 8.01 -10.12 0.37
CA SER A 93 7.82 -9.31 1.58
C SER A 93 8.80 -8.15 1.58
N GLU A 94 8.33 -6.97 1.96
CA GLU A 94 9.17 -5.78 2.13
C GLU A 94 10.40 -6.14 2.95
N GLY A 95 11.59 -5.87 2.39
CA GLY A 95 12.86 -6.28 2.97
C GLY A 95 13.08 -5.68 4.36
N ASP A 96 13.97 -6.27 5.16
CA ASP A 96 14.20 -5.82 6.54
C ASP A 96 14.57 -4.31 6.58
N PRO A 97 13.71 -3.45 7.17
CA PRO A 97 13.98 -2.01 7.24
C PRO A 97 15.22 -1.67 8.06
N TYR A 98 15.67 -2.59 8.92
CA TYR A 98 16.88 -2.45 9.73
C TYR A 98 18.09 -3.15 9.14
N ALA A 99 18.01 -3.74 7.94
CA ALA A 99 19.15 -4.36 7.26
C ALA A 99 20.35 -3.40 7.15
N PHE A 100 20.10 -2.09 7.06
CA PHE A 100 21.17 -1.08 7.02
C PHE A 100 22.04 -1.07 8.29
N LEU A 101 21.49 -1.48 9.43
CA LEU A 101 22.19 -1.58 10.72
C LEU A 101 23.15 -2.78 10.76
N GLY A 102 23.08 -3.69 9.79
CA GLY A 102 24.03 -4.79 9.61
C GLY A 102 24.32 -5.58 10.90
N LEU A 103 23.29 -5.79 11.72
CA LEU A 103 23.38 -6.56 12.98
C LEU A 103 23.74 -8.03 12.73
N ASP A 104 23.42 -8.55 11.54
CA ASP A 104 23.71 -9.92 11.11
C ASP A 104 25.16 -10.14 10.64
N ALA A 105 26.05 -9.15 10.82
CA ALA A 105 27.48 -9.25 10.55
C ALA A 105 28.34 -9.39 11.81
N GLY A 106 27.78 -9.98 12.86
CA GLY A 106 28.57 -10.47 14.00
C GLY A 106 29.57 -11.56 13.56
N ILE A 107 30.43 -11.97 14.50
CA ILE A 107 31.43 -13.03 14.29
C ILE A 107 30.72 -14.31 13.82
N GLY A 108 30.86 -14.66 12.54
CA GLY A 108 30.22 -15.82 11.90
C GLY A 108 29.01 -15.52 11.00
N GLY A 109 28.66 -14.25 10.76
CA GLY A 109 27.57 -13.85 9.87
C GLY A 109 27.93 -13.88 8.38
N ASN A 110 26.98 -14.28 7.52
CA ASN A 110 27.13 -14.34 6.06
C ASN A 110 26.75 -13.02 5.35
N SER A 111 26.38 -11.97 6.10
CA SER A 111 25.94 -10.69 5.55
C SER A 111 27.02 -9.62 5.70
N GLU A 112 27.08 -8.70 4.74
CA GLU A 112 27.93 -7.53 4.82
C GLU A 112 27.42 -6.64 5.95
N GLY A 113 28.28 -6.35 6.92
CA GLY A 113 27.89 -5.57 8.10
C GLY A 113 27.46 -4.16 7.82
N ARG A 114 27.26 -3.40 8.92
CA ARG A 114 26.86 -1.98 8.92
C ARG A 114 27.42 -1.28 7.68
N ARG A 115 26.57 -0.63 6.88
CA ARG A 115 27.00 0.04 5.63
C ARG A 115 28.20 1.00 5.81
N GLY A 116 28.40 1.54 7.02
CA GLY A 116 29.56 2.38 7.38
C GLY A 116 30.87 1.62 7.74
N PHE A 117 30.82 0.31 7.96
CA PHE A 117 31.95 -0.57 8.30
C PHE A 117 32.17 -1.63 7.20
N TRP A 118 32.03 -1.21 5.95
CA TRP A 118 32.27 -2.05 4.79
C TRP A 118 33.73 -2.52 4.72
N ASP A 119 33.98 -3.83 4.68
CA ASP A 119 35.32 -4.37 4.44
C ASP A 119 35.70 -4.26 2.95
N VAL A 120 36.29 -3.11 2.61
CA VAL A 120 36.80 -2.82 1.25
C VAL A 120 37.84 -3.86 0.81
N LYS A 121 38.66 -4.41 1.72
CA LYS A 121 39.75 -5.32 1.35
C LYS A 121 39.23 -6.71 1.05
N GLY A 122 38.30 -7.22 1.87
CA GLY A 122 37.61 -8.49 1.61
C GLY A 122 36.91 -8.49 0.26
N LYS A 123 36.17 -7.42 -0.04
CA LYS A 123 35.37 -7.31 -1.28
C LYS A 123 36.23 -7.17 -2.53
N ARG A 124 37.38 -6.51 -2.42
CA ARG A 124 38.38 -6.49 -3.51
C ARG A 124 38.93 -7.88 -3.80
N LYS A 125 39.19 -8.70 -2.78
CA LYS A 125 39.66 -10.09 -2.97
C LYS A 125 38.58 -10.99 -3.56
N GLU A 126 37.34 -10.86 -3.11
CA GLU A 126 36.20 -11.59 -3.71
C GLU A 126 36.05 -11.23 -5.20
N PHE A 127 36.04 -9.94 -5.52
CA PHE A 127 35.96 -9.47 -6.90
C PHE A 127 37.13 -9.99 -7.75
N GLU A 128 38.35 -9.95 -7.21
CA GLU A 128 39.53 -10.50 -7.89
C GLU A 128 39.40 -12.01 -8.13
N SER A 129 38.89 -12.75 -7.15
CA SER A 129 38.65 -14.20 -7.28
C SER A 129 37.56 -14.51 -8.30
N TRP A 130 36.49 -13.70 -8.36
CA TRP A 130 35.41 -13.81 -9.34
C TRP A 130 35.90 -13.51 -10.76
N MET A 131 36.69 -12.45 -10.95
CA MET A 131 37.33 -12.14 -12.23
C MET A 131 38.24 -13.28 -12.70
N ARG A 132 39.02 -13.86 -11.78
CA ARG A 132 39.90 -15.01 -12.08
C ARG A 132 39.12 -16.29 -12.45
N GLN A 133 37.91 -16.46 -11.93
CA GLN A 133 37.03 -17.59 -12.25
C GLN A 133 36.21 -17.41 -13.54
N GLY A 134 36.33 -16.28 -14.22
CA GLY A 134 35.81 -16.10 -15.58
C GLY A 134 34.32 -15.75 -15.67
N GLY A 135 33.74 -15.14 -14.62
CA GLY A 135 32.46 -14.42 -14.69
C GLY A 135 31.32 -15.18 -15.37
N LYS A 136 31.04 -16.41 -14.95
CA LYS A 136 29.78 -17.09 -15.24
C LYS A 136 28.89 -17.09 -14.00
#